data_AF-A0A5A7VHE2-F1
#
_entry.id   AF-A0A5A7VHE2-F1
#
_cell.length_a   1.000
_cell.length_b   1.000
_cell.length_c   1.000
_cell.angle_alpha   90.00
_cell.angle_beta   90.00
_cell.angle_gamma   90.00
#
_symmetry.space_group_name_H-M   'P 1'
#
loop_
_entity.id
_entity.type
_entity.pdbx_description
1 polymer ?
#
loop_
_entity_poly.entity_id
_entity_poly.type
_entity_poly.pdbx_seq_one_letter_code
_entity_poly.pdbx_strand_id
1 'polypeptide(L)'
;MKASKLLNQGTWSILANIVDTKEPEVFLSSELVVREYPKVFPNELPGLPFPREIYFAIELKPDTAPISRAPYRMVQAEMKELKVQL
;
A
#
# COMPACT_ATOMS: atom_id res chain seq x y z
N MET A 1 34.52 -1.33 29.98
CA MET A 1 34.22 -0.60 31.24
C MET A 1 32.72 -0.65 31.45
N LYS A 2 32.21 -1.15 32.59
CA LYS A 2 30.75 -1.27 32.83
C LYS A 2 30.23 -0.01 33.55
N ALA A 3 29.06 0.48 33.15
CA ALA A 3 28.43 1.67 33.75
C ALA A 3 28.25 1.54 35.27
N SER A 4 27.95 0.34 35.77
CA SER A 4 27.82 0.06 37.21
C SER A 4 29.09 0.35 38.02
N LYS A 5 30.28 0.18 37.44
CA LYS A 5 31.54 0.47 38.11
C LYS A 5 31.76 1.98 38.32
N LEU A 6 31.28 2.81 37.40
CA LEU A 6 31.37 4.27 37.48
C LEU A 6 30.33 4.87 38.45
N LEU A 7 29.13 4.28 38.53
CA LEU A 7 28.10 4.69 39.49
C LEU A 7 28.55 4.44 40.94
N ASN A 8 29.21 3.30 41.20
CA ASN A 8 29.72 2.97 42.53
C ASN A 8 30.93 3.82 42.96
N GLN A 9 31.48 4.65 42.05
CA GLN A 9 32.59 5.56 42.33
C GLN A 9 32.12 6.98 42.69
N GLY A 10 30.81 7.19 42.91
CA GLY A 10 30.26 8.46 43.38
C GLY A 10 30.28 9.58 42.33
N THR A 11 30.45 9.24 41.06
CA THR A 11 30.45 10.22 39.95
C THR A 11 29.02 10.56 39.53
N TRP A 12 28.77 11.81 39.16
CA TRP A 12 27.47 12.22 38.63
C TRP A 12 27.18 11.53 37.29
N SER A 13 25.97 11.01 37.16
CA SER A 13 25.51 10.35 35.94
C SER A 13 24.14 10.90 35.55
N ILE A 14 23.88 10.90 34.25
CA ILE A 14 22.59 11.26 33.67
C ILE A 14 22.06 10.03 32.96
N LEU A 15 20.82 9.64 33.26
CA LEU A 15 20.13 8.57 32.57
C LEU A 15 19.35 9.18 31.40
N ALA A 16 19.69 8.74 30.19
CA ALA A 16 18.88 9.03 29.01
C ALA A 16 17.96 7.83 28.74
N ASN A 17 16.66 8.08 28.67
CA ASN A 17 15.69 7.12 28.19
C ASN A 17 15.36 7.42 26.73
N ILE A 18 15.45 6.42 25.86
CA ILE A 18 15.03 6.53 24.47
C ILE A 18 13.77 5.68 24.35
N VAL A 19 12.65 6.34 24.05
CA VAL A 19 11.39 5.68 23.74
C VAL A 19 11.32 5.60 22.22
N ASP A 20 11.14 4.39 21.68
CA ASP A 20 10.92 4.20 20.24
C ASP A 20 9.54 4.78 19.89
N THR A 21 9.51 5.84 19.08
CA THR A 21 8.29 6.54 18.65
C THR A 21 7.79 6.05 17.30
N LYS A 22 8.21 4.87 16.84
CA LYS A 22 7.61 4.26 15.67
C LYS A 22 6.11 4.08 15.91
N GLU A 23 5.31 4.74 15.09
CA GLU A 23 3.88 4.47 15.07
C GLU A 23 3.69 2.98 14.76
N PRO A 24 2.75 2.31 15.45
CA PRO A 24 2.42 0.93 15.09
C PRO A 24 2.01 0.95 13.61
N GLU A 25 2.60 0.06 12.81
CA GLU A 25 2.14 -0.15 11.44
C GLU A 25 0.63 -0.37 11.48
N VAL A 26 -0.11 0.57 10.88
CA VAL A 26 -1.56 0.51 10.83
C VAL A 26 -1.92 -0.63 9.90
N PHE A 27 -2.24 -1.78 10.48
CA PHE A 27 -2.78 -2.89 9.71
C PHE A 27 -4.21 -2.55 9.33
N LEU A 28 -4.47 -2.41 8.03
CA LEU A 28 -5.83 -2.27 7.47
C LEU A 28 -6.77 -3.43 7.85
N SER A 29 -6.22 -4.52 8.39
CA SER A 29 -6.99 -5.62 8.97
C SER A 29 -7.44 -5.35 10.41
N SER A 30 -7.12 -4.21 11.01
CA SER A 30 -7.53 -3.84 12.37
C SER A 30 -8.95 -3.26 12.41
N GLU A 31 -9.40 -2.71 11.28
CA GLU A 31 -10.74 -2.19 11.07
C GLU A 31 -11.76 -3.33 11.06
N LEU A 32 -12.81 -3.20 11.89
CA LEU A 32 -13.87 -4.20 12.03
C LEU A 32 -14.51 -4.57 10.68
N VAL A 33 -14.73 -3.58 9.82
CA VAL A 33 -15.31 -3.78 8.49
C VAL A 33 -14.44 -4.68 7.62
N VAL A 34 -13.11 -4.53 7.66
CA VAL A 34 -12.20 -5.36 6.86
C VAL A 34 -12.19 -6.80 7.38
N ARG A 35 -12.26 -6.98 8.71
CA ARG A 35 -12.37 -8.30 9.36
C ARG A 35 -13.68 -9.02 9.05
N GLU A 36 -14.78 -8.29 8.95
CA GLU A 36 -16.11 -8.83 8.67
C GLU A 36 -16.26 -9.28 7.21
N TYR A 37 -15.49 -8.68 6.29
CA TYR A 37 -15.57 -8.95 4.85
C TYR A 37 -14.24 -9.40 4.23
N PRO A 38 -13.61 -10.49 4.70
CA PRO A 38 -12.28 -10.92 4.23
C PRO A 38 -12.28 -11.34 2.74
N LYS A 39 -13.45 -11.70 2.19
CA LYS A 39 -13.61 -12.04 0.76
C LYS A 39 -13.72 -10.81 -0.14
N VAL A 40 -14.11 -9.66 0.41
CA VAL A 40 -14.25 -8.39 -0.33
C VAL A 40 -12.93 -7.61 -0.31
N PHE A 41 -12.15 -7.78 0.77
CA PHE A 41 -10.82 -7.18 0.94
C PHE A 41 -9.72 -8.25 1.01
N PRO A 42 -9.50 -9.04 -0.06
CA PRO A 42 -8.40 -9.98 -0.08
C PRO A 42 -7.06 -9.23 -0.14
N ASN A 43 -6.01 -9.82 0.43
CA ASN A 43 -4.65 -9.27 0.38
C ASN A 43 -4.12 -9.12 -1.06
N GLU A 44 -4.63 -9.95 -1.97
CA GLU A 44 -4.34 -9.90 -3.40
C GLU A 44 -5.66 -9.89 -4.18
N LEU A 45 -5.77 -9.04 -5.20
CA LEU A 45 -7.00 -8.93 -5.99
C LEU A 45 -7.24 -10.23 -6.78
N PRO A 46 -8.50 -10.73 -6.85
CA PRO A 46 -8.83 -11.93 -7.60
C PRO A 46 -8.85 -11.61 -9.11
N GLY A 47 -7.68 -11.47 -9.71
CA GLY A 47 -7.44 -11.36 -11.16
C GLY A 47 -8.48 -10.54 -11.95
N LEU A 48 -8.81 -11.03 -13.14
CA LEU A 48 -9.94 -10.50 -13.90
C LEU A 48 -11.25 -10.88 -13.19
N PRO A 49 -12.26 -9.97 -13.21
CA PRO A 49 -13.56 -10.31 -12.67
C PRO A 49 -14.09 -11.57 -13.36
N PHE A 50 -14.72 -12.45 -12.58
CA PHE A 50 -15.40 -13.62 -13.11
C PHE A 50 -16.33 -13.22 -14.27
N PRO A 51 -16.53 -14.08 -15.28
CA PRO A 51 -17.48 -13.85 -16.34
C PRO A 51 -18.81 -13.41 -15.74
N ARG A 52 -19.22 -12.18 -16.02
CA ARG A 52 -20.48 -11.64 -15.52
C ARG A 52 -21.59 -12.19 -16.42
N GLU A 53 -22.72 -12.57 -15.83
CA GLU A 53 -23.89 -13.04 -16.57
C GLU A 53 -24.47 -11.97 -17.50
N ILE A 54 -24.13 -10.70 -17.24
CA ILE A 54 -24.57 -9.54 -18.02
C ILE A 54 -23.41 -8.90 -18.78
N TYR A 55 -23.69 -8.51 -20.02
CA TYR A 55 -22.79 -7.70 -20.83
C TYR A 55 -22.92 -6.23 -20.45
N PHE A 56 -21.79 -5.55 -20.25
CA PHE A 56 -21.76 -4.09 -20.09
C PHE A 56 -21.67 -3.46 -21.46
N ALA A 57 -22.65 -2.63 -21.82
CA ALA A 57 -22.59 -1.77 -22.99
C ALA A 57 -21.99 -0.41 -22.60
N ILE A 58 -21.10 0.12 -23.44
CA ILE A 58 -20.63 1.50 -23.32
C ILE A 58 -21.52 2.34 -24.23
N GLU A 59 -22.51 2.99 -23.65
CA GLU A 59 -23.39 3.92 -24.36
C GLU A 59 -22.69 5.28 -24.50
N LEU A 60 -22.59 5.75 -25.74
CA LEU A 60 -22.04 7.07 -26.04
C LEU A 60 -23.19 8.06 -26.24
N LYS A 61 -22.96 9.31 -25.87
CA LYS A 61 -23.89 10.38 -26.26
C LYS A 61 -23.96 10.45 -27.79
N PRO A 62 -25.13 10.79 -28.36
CA PRO A 62 -25.23 11.11 -29.77
C PRO A 62 -24.12 12.08 -30.19
N ASP A 63 -23.56 11.88 -31.38
CA ASP A 63 -22.47 12.67 -31.97
C ASP A 63 -21.08 12.54 -31.31
N THR A 64 -20.88 11.55 -30.41
CA THR A 64 -19.54 11.26 -29.88
C THR A 64 -18.66 10.60 -30.94
N ALA A 65 -17.62 11.30 -31.39
CA ALA A 65 -16.60 10.73 -32.28
C ALA A 65 -15.56 9.89 -31.50
N PRO A 66 -14.96 8.85 -32.13
CA PRO A 66 -13.84 8.12 -31.54
C PRO A 66 -12.66 9.04 -31.22
N ILE A 67 -12.01 8.81 -30.07
CA ILE A 67 -10.82 9.56 -29.66
C ILE A 67 -9.58 8.71 -29.97
N SER A 68 -8.61 9.31 -30.65
CA SER A 68 -7.27 8.75 -30.84
C SER A 68 -6.23 9.76 -30.38
N ARG A 69 -5.37 9.35 -29.44
CA ARG A 69 -4.26 10.16 -28.91
C ARG A 69 -3.01 9.30 -28.82
N ALA A 70 -1.86 9.91 -29.13
CA ALA A 70 -0.58 9.24 -28.95
C ALA A 70 -0.37 8.89 -27.46
N PRO A 71 0.18 7.69 -27.13
CA PRO A 71 0.56 7.36 -25.76
C PRO A 71 1.58 8.35 -25.21
N TYR A 72 1.54 8.57 -23.88
CA TYR A 72 2.59 9.32 -23.21
C TYR A 72 3.92 8.57 -23.26
N ARG A 73 5.03 9.32 -23.28
CA ARG A 73 6.37 8.75 -23.15
C ARG A 73 6.54 8.24 -21.72
N MET A 74 6.73 6.92 -21.59
CA MET A 74 7.08 6.25 -20.34
C MET A 74 8.56 5.89 -20.35
N VAL A 75 9.20 5.89 -19.17
CA VAL A 75 10.58 5.41 -19.04
C VAL A 75 10.64 3.88 -19.05
N GLN A 76 11.83 3.31 -19.22
CA GLN A 76 12.00 1.86 -19.37
C GLN A 76 11.46 1.05 -18.17
N ALA A 77 11.51 1.59 -16.95
CA ALA A 77 10.99 0.92 -15.77
C ALA A 77 9.46 0.81 -15.81
N GLU A 78 8.77 1.92 -16.07
CA GLU A 78 7.31 1.98 -16.22
C GLU A 78 6.83 1.09 -17.37
N MET A 79 7.55 1.08 -18.50
CA MET A 79 7.22 0.22 -19.63
C MET A 79 7.37 -1.27 -19.30
N LYS A 80 8.34 -1.65 -18.47
CA LYS A 80 8.49 -3.03 -17.99
C LYS A 80 7.33 -3.40 -17.07
N GLU A 81 6.94 -2.51 -16.17
CA GLU A 81 5.82 -2.73 -15.25
C GLU A 81 4.48 -2.85 -16.00
N LEU A 82 4.21 -1.96 -16.96
CA LEU A 82 3.00 -2.00 -17.77
C LEU A 82 2.86 -3.33 -18.52
N LYS A 83 3.97 -3.88 -19.04
CA LYS A 83 3.99 -5.19 -19.71
C LYS A 83 3.72 -6.38 -18.77
N VAL A 84 3.88 -6.21 -17.47
CA VAL A 84 3.54 -7.24 -16.48
C VAL A 84 2.04 -7.23 -16.17
N GLN A 85 1.41 -6.06 -16.29
CA GLN A 85 -0.01 -5.86 -15.97
C GLN A 85 -0.95 -6.18 -17.14
N LEU A 86 -0.47 -6.00 -18.39
CA LEU A 86 -1.21 -6.30 -19.63
C LEU A 86 -1.01 -7.75 -20.08
#